data_AF-A0A359CVX2-F1
#
_entry.id   AF-A0A359CVX2-F1
#
_cell.length_a   1.000
_cell.length_b   1.000
_cell.length_c   1.000
_cell.angle_alpha   90.00
_cell.angle_beta   90.00
_cell.angle_gamma   90.00
#
_symmetry.space_group_name_H-M   'P 1'
#
loop_
_entity.id
_entity.type
_entity.pdbx_description
1 polymer ?
#
loop_
_entity_poly.entity_id
_entity_poly.type
_entity_poly.pdbx_seq_one_letter_code
_entity_poly.pdbx_strand_id
1 'polypeptide(L)'
;MTANRNTYKINYQTKKTILMTKKIKFLILAFLVIVGRFYDAYTTYLYTPDLTYESNIIVKFFGAGWFSVIIFQALLVIIVIYCLYYYFFRYKTTLPTDNNLTKNEFISYLNFANTTSFYKIFYRTPNNKNLLFATIGYIASMTLIFVSYIVGTSTLFLLISSRYKELYKHGIPTILYCMIGSLAIYFSIRFYQIEYKKYKKSNF
;
A
#
# COMPACT_ATOMS: atom_id res chain seq x y z
N MET A 1 -21.97 -29.08 32.00
CA MET A 1 -22.33 -28.72 30.59
C MET A 1 -22.42 -27.20 30.32
N THR A 2 -22.40 -26.32 31.33
CA THR A 2 -22.48 -24.85 31.19
C THR A 2 -21.19 -24.16 30.77
N ALA A 3 -20.02 -24.67 31.17
CA ALA A 3 -18.71 -24.09 30.84
C ALA A 3 -18.46 -23.99 29.33
N ASN A 4 -18.87 -25.01 28.56
CA ASN A 4 -18.61 -25.06 27.12
C ASN A 4 -19.39 -23.97 26.35
N ARG A 5 -20.65 -23.69 26.71
CA ARG A 5 -21.48 -22.64 26.06
C ARG A 5 -20.92 -21.23 26.26
N ASN A 6 -20.34 -20.95 27.41
CA ASN A 6 -19.74 -19.63 27.70
C ASN A 6 -18.47 -19.43 26.87
N THR A 7 -17.61 -20.44 26.75
CA THR A 7 -16.40 -20.38 25.92
C THR A 7 -16.75 -20.18 24.44
N TYR A 8 -17.78 -20.84 23.92
CA TYR A 8 -18.25 -20.61 22.54
C TYR A 8 -18.76 -19.18 22.31
N LYS A 9 -19.57 -18.63 23.23
CA LYS A 9 -20.07 -17.27 23.13
C LYS A 9 -18.94 -16.24 23.14
N ILE A 10 -17.95 -16.39 24.04
CA ILE A 10 -16.79 -15.50 24.11
C ILE A 10 -16.00 -15.55 22.81
N ASN A 11 -15.66 -16.75 22.32
CA ASN A 11 -14.92 -16.92 21.06
C ASN A 11 -15.65 -16.32 19.85
N TYR A 12 -16.98 -16.44 19.81
CA TYR A 12 -17.82 -15.83 18.78
C TYR A 12 -17.77 -14.31 18.81
N GLN A 13 -17.95 -13.70 19.99
CA GLN A 13 -17.90 -12.24 20.13
C GLN A 13 -16.52 -11.69 19.80
N THR A 14 -15.43 -12.34 20.24
CA THR A 14 -14.06 -11.93 19.90
C THR A 14 -13.82 -11.97 18.38
N LYS A 15 -14.22 -13.06 17.70
CA LYS A 15 -14.12 -13.15 16.23
C LYS A 15 -14.93 -12.05 15.53
N LYS A 16 -16.14 -11.77 16.01
CA LYS A 16 -17.01 -10.72 15.47
C LYS A 16 -16.38 -9.34 15.61
N THR A 17 -15.83 -9.00 16.78
CA THR A 17 -15.14 -7.73 17.03
C THR A 17 -13.91 -7.55 16.15
N ILE A 18 -13.07 -8.60 16.02
CA ILE A 18 -11.89 -8.56 15.13
C ILE A 18 -12.31 -8.31 13.67
N LEU A 19 -13.36 -8.99 13.21
CA LEU A 19 -13.88 -8.80 11.86
C LEU A 19 -14.43 -7.40 11.63
N MET A 20 -15.20 -6.85 12.58
CA MET A 20 -15.71 -5.47 12.53
C MET A 20 -14.57 -4.45 12.42
N THR A 21 -13.53 -4.59 13.26
CA THR A 21 -12.36 -3.71 13.21
C THR A 21 -11.61 -3.81 11.88
N LYS A 22 -11.49 -5.02 11.31
CA LYS A 22 -10.91 -5.20 9.97
C LYS A 22 -11.73 -4.52 8.88
N LYS A 23 -13.06 -4.64 8.93
CA LYS A 23 -13.99 -3.99 7.99
C LYS A 23 -13.87 -2.48 8.02
N ILE A 24 -13.90 -1.88 9.21
CA ILE A 24 -13.76 -0.42 9.36
C ILE A 24 -12.41 0.05 8.82
N LYS A 25 -11.31 -0.62 9.18
CA LYS A 25 -9.97 -0.27 8.67
C LYS A 25 -9.89 -0.38 7.15
N PHE A 26 -10.43 -1.46 6.58
CA PHE A 26 -10.50 -1.62 5.13
C PHE A 26 -11.28 -0.47 4.47
N LEU A 27 -12.48 -0.16 4.97
CA LEU A 27 -13.33 0.90 4.40
C LEU A 27 -12.64 2.27 4.46
N ILE A 28 -12.03 2.62 5.60
CA ILE A 28 -11.30 3.89 5.74
C ILE A 28 -10.14 3.95 4.73
N LEU A 29 -9.33 2.90 4.63
CA LEU A 29 -8.18 2.90 3.74
C LEU A 29 -8.60 2.91 2.26
N ALA A 30 -9.62 2.14 1.89
CA ALA A 30 -10.17 2.15 0.54
C ALA A 30 -10.73 3.54 0.18
N PHE A 31 -11.47 4.17 1.10
CA PHE A 31 -11.96 5.53 0.95
C PHE A 31 -10.82 6.54 0.76
N LEU A 32 -9.77 6.46 1.58
CA LEU A 32 -8.59 7.33 1.46
C LEU A 32 -7.84 7.14 0.14
N VAL A 33 -7.73 5.91 -0.36
CA VAL A 33 -7.15 5.64 -1.69
C VAL A 33 -7.98 6.32 -2.77
N ILE A 34 -9.31 6.14 -2.74
CA ILE A 34 -10.22 6.74 -3.74
C ILE A 34 -10.12 8.26 -3.70
N VAL A 35 -10.34 8.87 -2.52
CA VAL A 35 -10.29 10.33 -2.36
C VAL A 35 -8.92 10.89 -2.73
N GLY A 36 -7.84 10.22 -2.33
CA GLY A 36 -6.48 10.62 -2.69
C GLY A 36 -6.28 10.64 -4.20
N ARG A 37 -6.70 9.58 -4.92
CA ARG A 37 -6.56 9.52 -6.38
C ARG A 37 -7.42 10.56 -7.09
N PHE A 38 -8.63 10.83 -6.60
CA PHE A 38 -9.46 11.93 -7.12
C PHE A 38 -8.80 13.29 -6.87
N TYR A 39 -8.26 13.53 -5.67
CA TYR A 39 -7.56 14.77 -5.35
C TYR A 39 -6.37 15.02 -6.28
N ASP A 40 -5.51 14.00 -6.44
CA ASP A 40 -4.34 14.03 -7.31
C ASP A 40 -4.72 14.30 -8.78
N ALA A 41 -5.71 13.56 -9.31
CA ALA A 41 -6.21 13.77 -10.68
C ALA A 41 -6.86 15.14 -10.87
N TYR A 42 -7.61 15.63 -9.87
CA TYR A 42 -8.29 16.92 -9.93
C TYR A 42 -7.30 18.09 -9.94
N THR A 43 -6.31 18.10 -9.04
CA THR A 43 -5.30 19.17 -9.03
C THR A 43 -4.44 19.14 -10.29
N THR A 44 -4.17 17.94 -10.82
CA THR A 44 -3.48 17.78 -12.11
C THR A 44 -4.29 18.35 -13.26
N TYR A 45 -5.59 18.06 -13.32
CA TYR A 45 -6.49 18.62 -14.33
C TYR A 45 -6.53 20.14 -14.31
N LEU A 46 -6.56 20.74 -13.13
CA LEU A 46 -6.50 22.19 -12.99
C LEU A 46 -5.16 22.77 -13.46
N TYR A 47 -4.05 22.07 -13.24
CA TYR A 47 -2.70 22.54 -13.59
C TYR A 47 -2.38 22.41 -15.08
N THR A 48 -2.76 21.31 -15.73
CA THR A 48 -2.54 21.08 -17.17
C THR A 48 -3.77 20.42 -17.80
N PRO A 49 -4.83 21.21 -18.10
CA PRO A 49 -6.05 20.70 -18.72
C PRO A 49 -5.83 20.05 -20.09
N ASP A 50 -4.75 20.43 -20.77
CA ASP A 50 -4.33 19.97 -22.08
C ASP A 50 -3.26 18.85 -22.03
N LEU A 51 -2.79 18.48 -20.82
CA LEU A 51 -1.71 17.51 -20.56
C LEU A 51 -0.34 17.88 -21.17
N THR A 52 -0.20 19.07 -21.76
CA THR A 52 1.00 19.48 -22.51
C THR A 52 2.24 19.60 -21.63
N TYR A 53 2.06 19.82 -20.32
CA TYR A 53 3.14 19.94 -19.33
C TYR A 53 3.27 18.70 -18.44
N GLU A 54 2.56 17.61 -18.73
CA GLU A 54 2.62 16.40 -17.92
C GLU A 54 3.96 15.69 -18.02
N SER A 55 4.55 15.42 -16.85
CA SER A 55 5.78 14.61 -16.73
C SER A 55 5.48 13.11 -16.71
N ASN A 56 4.20 12.73 -16.71
CA ASN A 56 3.77 11.35 -16.60
C ASN A 56 4.18 10.54 -17.84
N ILE A 57 5.01 9.51 -17.62
CA ILE A 57 5.59 8.65 -18.66
C ILE A 57 4.49 8.08 -19.59
N ILE A 58 3.32 7.76 -19.03
CA ILE A 58 2.20 7.20 -19.80
C ILE A 58 1.68 8.18 -20.86
N VAL A 59 1.51 9.45 -20.50
CA VAL A 59 1.01 10.50 -21.42
C VAL A 59 2.03 10.74 -22.54
N LYS A 60 3.32 10.86 -22.16
CA LYS A 60 4.41 11.15 -23.09
C LYS A 60 4.69 10.02 -24.08
N PHE A 61 4.55 8.76 -23.69
CA PHE A 61 4.83 7.61 -24.56
C PHE A 61 3.61 7.11 -25.36
N PHE A 62 2.38 7.26 -24.85
CA PHE A 62 1.18 6.74 -25.51
C PHE A 62 0.33 7.81 -26.21
N GLY A 63 0.73 9.09 -26.21
CA GLY A 63 -0.08 10.18 -26.78
C GLY A 63 -1.45 10.30 -26.10
N ALA A 64 -1.50 9.89 -24.82
CA ALA A 64 -2.72 9.61 -24.10
C ALA A 64 -3.38 10.90 -23.59
N GLY A 65 -4.58 11.21 -24.07
CA GLY A 65 -5.43 12.26 -23.51
C GLY A 65 -6.03 11.90 -22.14
N TRP A 66 -6.80 12.82 -21.57
CA TRP A 66 -7.43 12.66 -20.24
C TRP A 66 -8.26 11.39 -20.08
N PHE A 67 -8.92 10.95 -21.16
CA PHE A 67 -9.68 9.72 -21.15
C PHE A 67 -8.82 8.50 -20.76
N SER A 68 -7.64 8.37 -21.37
CA SER A 68 -6.69 7.30 -21.07
C SER A 68 -6.16 7.42 -19.64
N VAL A 69 -5.83 8.63 -19.18
CA VAL A 69 -5.38 8.88 -17.80
C VAL A 69 -6.43 8.41 -16.79
N ILE A 70 -7.71 8.75 -17.01
CA ILE A 70 -8.82 8.34 -16.16
C ILE A 70 -8.98 6.82 -16.14
N ILE A 71 -8.90 6.15 -17.28
CA ILE A 71 -8.97 4.68 -17.36
C ILE A 71 -7.84 4.04 -16.55
N PHE A 72 -6.60 4.49 -16.74
CA PHE A 72 -5.46 3.94 -16.01
C PHE A 72 -5.59 4.15 -14.50
N GLN A 73 -6.02 5.33 -14.06
CA GLN A 73 -6.23 5.62 -12.65
C GLN A 73 -7.37 4.77 -12.06
N ALA A 74 -8.46 4.58 -12.80
CA ALA A 74 -9.57 3.73 -12.38
C ALA A 74 -9.13 2.26 -12.23
N LEU A 75 -8.40 1.72 -13.22
CA LEU A 75 -7.85 0.37 -13.15
C LEU A 75 -6.87 0.19 -11.99
N LEU A 76 -5.99 1.18 -11.77
CA LEU A 76 -5.05 1.17 -10.65
C LEU A 76 -5.79 1.13 -9.31
N VAL A 77 -6.81 1.99 -9.13
CA VAL A 77 -7.64 2.02 -7.91
C VAL A 77 -8.32 0.68 -7.68
N ILE A 78 -8.93 0.09 -8.72
CA ILE A 78 -9.62 -1.20 -8.63
C ILE A 78 -8.64 -2.30 -8.19
N ILE A 79 -7.48 -2.39 -8.83
CA ILE A 79 -6.45 -3.40 -8.51
C ILE A 79 -5.95 -3.23 -7.07
N VAL A 80 -5.67 -1.99 -6.65
CA VAL A 80 -5.15 -1.70 -5.30
C VAL A 80 -6.18 -2.03 -4.23
N ILE A 81 -7.45 -1.62 -4.42
CA ILE A 81 -8.53 -1.94 -3.48
C ILE A 81 -8.76 -3.45 -3.43
N TYR A 82 -8.70 -4.15 -4.56
CA TYR A 82 -8.82 -5.62 -4.58
C TYR A 82 -7.68 -6.29 -3.79
N CYS A 83 -6.43 -5.88 -4.00
CA CYS A 83 -5.30 -6.40 -3.24
C CYS A 83 -5.39 -6.03 -1.74
N LEU A 84 -5.92 -4.85 -1.41
CA LEU A 84 -6.18 -4.45 -0.03
C LEU A 84 -7.27 -5.30 0.63
N TYR A 85 -8.35 -5.59 -0.09
CA TYR A 85 -9.39 -6.53 0.34
C TYR A 85 -8.78 -7.91 0.59
N TYR A 86 -7.94 -8.37 -0.34
CA TYR A 86 -7.22 -9.63 -0.19
C TYR A 86 -6.38 -9.65 1.10
N TYR A 87 -5.59 -8.60 1.36
CA TYR A 87 -4.79 -8.45 2.58
C TYR A 87 -5.63 -8.55 3.88
N PHE A 88 -6.79 -7.87 3.95
CA PHE A 88 -7.58 -7.84 5.18
C PHE A 88 -8.37 -9.13 5.44
N PHE A 89 -8.93 -9.74 4.39
CA PHE A 89 -9.96 -10.77 4.52
C PHE A 89 -9.57 -12.16 4.01
N ARG A 90 -8.63 -12.27 3.07
CA ARG A 90 -8.27 -13.54 2.44
C ARG A 90 -6.88 -14.03 2.82
N TYR A 91 -5.95 -13.10 3.02
CA TYR A 91 -4.58 -13.43 3.36
C TYR A 91 -4.49 -14.11 4.73
N LYS A 92 -3.87 -15.29 4.74
CA LYS A 92 -3.50 -16.05 5.92
C LYS A 92 -2.02 -16.38 5.82
N THR A 93 -1.26 -15.91 6.79
CA THR A 93 0.18 -16.15 6.89
C THR A 93 0.43 -17.60 7.28
N THR A 94 1.21 -18.35 6.49
CA THR A 94 1.79 -19.63 6.93
C THR A 94 2.92 -19.31 7.89
N LEU A 95 2.67 -19.49 9.18
CA LEU A 95 3.64 -19.19 10.22
C LEU A 95 4.62 -20.37 10.37
N PRO A 96 5.92 -20.09 10.54
CA PRO A 96 6.88 -21.14 10.84
C PRO A 96 6.59 -21.77 12.21
N THR A 97 6.86 -23.07 12.31
CA THR A 97 6.71 -23.85 13.55
C THR A 97 7.82 -23.58 14.56
N ASP A 98 8.99 -23.15 14.09
CA ASP A 98 10.08 -22.70 14.95
C ASP A 98 9.70 -21.38 15.61
N ASN A 99 9.96 -21.24 16.92
CA ASN A 99 9.59 -20.07 17.72
C ASN A 99 10.71 -19.01 17.81
N ASN A 100 11.93 -19.34 17.38
CA ASN A 100 13.14 -18.55 17.65
C ASN A 100 13.74 -17.86 16.44
N LEU A 101 13.07 -17.88 15.28
CA LEU A 101 13.55 -17.16 14.10
C LEU A 101 13.79 -15.66 14.39
N THR A 102 14.94 -15.17 13.94
CA THR A 102 15.22 -13.74 13.81
C THR A 102 14.29 -13.11 12.77
N LYS A 103 14.22 -11.78 12.74
CA LYS A 103 13.38 -11.07 11.78
C LYS A 103 13.75 -11.39 10.33
N ASN A 104 15.05 -11.48 10.01
CA ASN A 104 15.50 -11.75 8.64
C ASN A 104 15.17 -13.19 8.22
N GLU A 105 15.34 -14.15 9.12
CA GLU A 105 14.97 -15.56 8.86
C GLU A 105 13.46 -15.72 8.69
N PHE A 106 12.66 -15.04 9.52
CA PHE A 106 11.20 -15.01 9.38
C PHE A 106 10.77 -14.44 8.02
N ILE A 107 11.36 -13.32 7.59
CA ILE A 107 11.03 -12.71 6.30
C ILE A 107 11.42 -13.63 5.14
N SER A 108 12.59 -14.29 5.25
CA SER A 108 13.05 -15.28 4.27
C SER A 108 12.07 -16.44 4.18
N TYR A 109 11.62 -16.94 5.34
CA TYR A 109 10.68 -18.05 5.42
C TYR A 109 9.35 -17.66 4.78
N LEU A 110 8.85 -16.47 5.11
CA LEU A 110 7.58 -15.98 4.59
C LEU A 110 7.60 -15.88 3.06
N ASN A 111 8.69 -15.37 2.47
CA ASN A 111 8.80 -15.16 1.03
C ASN A 111 9.20 -16.41 0.24
N PHE A 112 10.11 -17.22 0.78
CA PHE A 112 10.81 -18.27 0.02
C PHE A 112 10.76 -19.65 0.68
N ALA A 113 10.02 -19.82 1.77
CA ALA A 113 9.91 -21.07 2.54
C ALA A 113 11.25 -21.63 3.04
N ASN A 114 12.25 -20.76 3.27
CA ASN A 114 13.55 -21.10 3.88
C ASN A 114 14.06 -19.93 4.73
N THR A 115 14.98 -20.17 5.67
CA THR A 115 15.45 -19.14 6.62
C THR A 115 16.66 -18.33 6.15
N THR A 116 17.35 -18.76 5.08
CA THR A 116 18.67 -18.21 4.71
C THR A 116 18.63 -17.17 3.57
N SER A 117 17.54 -17.11 2.82
CA SER A 117 17.48 -16.34 1.56
C SER A 117 16.97 -14.90 1.70
N PHE A 118 17.34 -14.16 2.75
CA PHE A 118 16.82 -12.81 2.97
C PHE A 118 17.16 -11.85 1.82
N TYR A 119 18.38 -11.93 1.31
CA TYR A 119 18.87 -11.10 0.20
C TYR A 119 18.07 -11.30 -1.10
N LYS A 120 17.34 -12.43 -1.28
CA LYS A 120 16.51 -12.68 -2.47
C LYS A 120 15.34 -11.71 -2.60
N ILE A 121 14.93 -11.03 -1.53
CA ILE A 121 13.81 -10.07 -1.55
C ILE A 121 14.05 -8.93 -2.54
N PHE A 122 15.32 -8.55 -2.76
CA PHE A 122 15.66 -7.40 -3.59
C PHE A 122 15.59 -7.68 -5.10
N TYR A 123 15.61 -8.95 -5.52
CA TYR A 123 15.69 -9.31 -6.94
C TYR A 123 14.79 -10.47 -7.37
N ARG A 124 14.13 -11.16 -6.44
CA ARG A 124 13.29 -12.32 -6.72
C ARG A 124 11.91 -12.15 -6.10
N THR A 125 10.88 -12.42 -6.89
CA THR A 125 9.50 -12.44 -6.40
C THR A 125 9.27 -13.56 -5.39
N PRO A 126 8.39 -13.36 -4.39
CA PRO A 126 8.08 -14.40 -3.41
C PRO A 126 7.52 -15.66 -4.08
N ASN A 127 7.90 -16.84 -3.59
CA ASN A 127 7.33 -18.11 -4.05
C ASN A 127 5.83 -18.20 -3.68
N ASN A 128 5.46 -17.61 -2.55
CA ASN A 128 4.07 -17.55 -2.09
C ASN A 128 3.31 -16.41 -2.76
N LYS A 129 2.53 -16.71 -3.81
CA LYS A 129 1.71 -15.71 -4.51
C LYS A 129 0.69 -15.02 -3.60
N ASN A 130 0.17 -15.73 -2.58
CA ASN A 130 -0.77 -15.14 -1.61
C ASN A 130 -0.09 -14.04 -0.78
N LEU A 131 1.17 -14.25 -0.40
CA LEU A 131 1.97 -13.20 0.23
C LEU A 131 2.16 -12.02 -0.72
N LEU A 132 2.51 -12.27 -1.98
CA LEU A 132 2.74 -11.21 -2.96
C LEU A 132 1.51 -10.28 -3.07
N PHE A 133 0.30 -10.82 -3.24
CA PHE A 133 -0.92 -10.01 -3.29
C PHE A 133 -1.18 -9.23 -1.99
N ALA A 134 -0.91 -9.84 -0.84
CA ALA A 134 -1.07 -9.20 0.46
C ALA A 134 -0.06 -8.06 0.69
N THR A 135 1.19 -8.27 0.30
CA THR A 135 2.28 -7.30 0.36
C THR A 135 2.01 -6.13 -0.58
N ILE A 136 1.63 -6.39 -1.83
CA ILE A 136 1.20 -5.36 -2.79
C ILE A 136 0.01 -4.58 -2.23
N GLY A 137 -1.03 -5.27 -1.74
CA GLY A 137 -2.24 -4.64 -1.22
C GLY A 137 -1.96 -3.67 -0.09
N TYR A 138 -1.14 -4.06 0.88
CA TYR A 138 -0.77 -3.18 1.99
C TYR A 138 0.15 -2.03 1.54
N ILE A 139 1.25 -2.33 0.85
CA ILE A 139 2.27 -1.32 0.50
C ILE A 139 1.70 -0.32 -0.51
N ALA A 140 1.10 -0.81 -1.60
CA ALA A 140 0.58 0.07 -2.64
C ALA A 140 -0.52 0.98 -2.12
N SER A 141 -1.45 0.47 -1.30
CA SER A 141 -2.52 1.30 -0.71
C SER A 141 -1.95 2.39 0.18
N MET A 142 -1.05 2.05 1.10
CA MET A 142 -0.45 3.02 2.01
C MET A 142 0.37 4.06 1.25
N THR A 143 1.26 3.61 0.35
CA THR A 143 2.05 4.53 -0.48
C THR A 143 1.14 5.44 -1.30
N LEU A 144 0.13 4.91 -1.99
CA LEU A 144 -0.78 5.73 -2.81
C LEU A 144 -1.54 6.76 -2.01
N ILE A 145 -1.99 6.46 -0.79
CA ILE A 145 -2.63 7.46 0.08
C ILE A 145 -1.68 8.65 0.28
N PHE A 146 -0.46 8.39 0.79
CA PHE A 146 0.49 9.48 1.10
C PHE A 146 0.97 10.22 -0.15
N VAL A 147 1.26 9.48 -1.23
CA VAL A 147 1.70 10.07 -2.51
C VAL A 147 0.61 10.96 -3.09
N SER A 148 -0.67 10.58 -3.00
CA SER A 148 -1.80 11.42 -3.43
C SER A 148 -1.79 12.77 -2.76
N TYR A 149 -1.63 12.80 -1.44
CA TYR A 149 -1.63 14.05 -0.71
C TYR A 149 -0.38 14.88 -0.99
N ILE A 150 0.80 14.26 -1.03
CA ILE A 150 2.08 14.95 -1.28
C ILE A 150 2.10 15.56 -2.69
N VAL A 151 1.83 14.75 -3.71
CA VAL A 151 1.85 15.19 -5.11
C VAL A 151 0.70 16.14 -5.38
N GLY A 152 -0.53 15.80 -4.97
CA GLY A 152 -1.68 16.68 -5.17
C GLY A 152 -1.51 18.06 -4.51
N THR A 153 -0.89 18.12 -3.32
CA THR A 153 -0.58 19.41 -2.66
C THR A 153 0.54 20.15 -3.38
N SER A 154 1.57 19.46 -3.85
CA SER A 154 2.63 20.05 -4.66
C SER A 154 2.06 20.68 -5.94
N THR A 155 1.16 19.97 -6.64
CA THR A 155 0.47 20.48 -7.83
C THR A 155 -0.44 21.66 -7.49
N LEU A 156 -1.13 21.63 -6.34
CA LEU A 156 -1.91 22.78 -5.88
C LEU A 156 -1.02 24.01 -5.63
N PHE A 157 0.18 23.83 -5.05
CA PHE A 157 1.13 24.93 -4.87
C PHE A 157 1.68 25.45 -6.20
N LEU A 158 1.85 24.58 -7.19
CA LEU A 158 2.14 25.01 -8.56
C LEU A 158 1.02 25.86 -9.15
N LEU A 159 -0.24 25.69 -8.76
CA LEU A 159 -1.33 26.56 -9.23
C LEU A 159 -1.28 27.95 -8.61
N ILE A 160 -1.09 28.01 -7.28
CA ILE A 160 -1.35 29.24 -6.51
C ILE A 160 -0.11 30.08 -6.20
N SER A 161 1.10 29.52 -6.28
CA SER A 161 2.33 30.20 -5.81
C SER A 161 3.40 30.33 -6.89
N SER A 162 3.72 31.57 -7.27
CA SER A 162 4.83 31.87 -8.19
C SER A 162 6.19 31.46 -7.62
N ARG A 163 6.42 31.70 -6.32
CA ARG A 163 7.63 31.29 -5.62
C ARG A 163 7.81 29.78 -5.62
N TYR A 164 6.72 29.03 -5.42
CA TYR A 164 6.79 27.57 -5.48
C TYR A 164 7.10 27.08 -6.90
N LYS A 165 6.53 27.70 -7.95
CA LYS A 165 6.88 27.38 -9.35
C LYS A 165 8.36 27.56 -9.64
N GLU A 166 8.99 28.61 -9.12
CA GLU A 166 10.43 28.84 -9.27
C GLU A 166 11.23 27.74 -8.56
N LEU A 167 10.95 27.49 -7.28
CA LEU A 167 11.59 26.40 -6.52
C LEU A 167 11.41 25.05 -7.19
N TYR A 168 10.24 24.81 -7.79
CA TYR A 168 9.92 23.55 -8.44
C TYR A 168 10.90 23.23 -9.59
N LYS A 169 11.32 24.24 -10.34
CA LYS A 169 12.33 24.09 -11.42
C LYS A 169 13.72 23.72 -10.90
N HIS A 170 14.03 23.99 -9.63
CA HIS A 170 15.34 23.78 -9.01
C HIS A 170 15.50 22.45 -8.26
N GLY A 171 14.58 21.49 -8.44
CA GLY A 171 14.78 20.11 -7.98
C GLY A 171 13.70 19.52 -7.08
N ILE A 172 12.59 20.23 -6.85
CA ILE A 172 11.44 19.66 -6.11
C ILE A 172 10.95 18.34 -6.74
N PRO A 173 10.83 18.16 -8.08
CA PRO A 173 10.46 16.88 -8.66
C PRO A 173 11.32 15.72 -8.15
N THR A 174 12.64 15.90 -8.11
CA THR A 174 13.58 14.88 -7.62
C THR A 174 13.31 14.55 -6.15
N ILE A 175 13.08 15.56 -5.32
CA ILE A 175 12.74 15.38 -3.90
C ILE A 175 11.44 14.58 -3.78
N LEU A 176 10.41 14.92 -4.56
CA LEU A 176 9.13 14.19 -4.56
C LEU A 176 9.33 12.73 -4.95
N TYR A 177 10.09 12.43 -6.01
CA TYR A 177 10.39 11.04 -6.40
C TYR A 177 11.15 10.28 -5.30
N CYS A 178 12.14 10.90 -4.66
CA CYS A 178 12.84 10.33 -3.51
C CYS A 178 11.90 10.04 -2.33
N MET A 179 10.94 10.94 -2.06
CA MET A 179 9.93 10.74 -1.01
C MET A 179 9.00 9.57 -1.35
N ILE A 180 8.55 9.45 -2.60
CA ILE A 180 7.71 8.32 -3.06
C ILE A 180 8.44 6.99 -2.85
N GLY A 181 9.70 6.89 -3.30
CA GLY A 181 10.53 5.69 -3.12
C GLY A 181 10.75 5.36 -1.64
N SER A 182 11.04 6.37 -0.82
CA SER A 182 11.25 6.22 0.62
C SER A 182 9.98 5.73 1.34
N LEU A 183 8.79 6.21 0.95
CA LEU A 183 7.51 5.74 1.49
C LEU A 183 7.25 4.28 1.14
N ALA A 184 7.52 3.85 -0.09
CA ALA A 184 7.39 2.45 -0.48
C ALA A 184 8.31 1.53 0.35
N ILE A 185 9.56 1.94 0.57
CA ILE A 185 10.51 1.22 1.43
C ILE A 185 10.00 1.19 2.88
N TYR A 186 9.56 2.33 3.41
CA TYR A 186 9.03 2.44 4.76
C TYR A 186 7.84 1.49 4.97
N PHE A 187 6.85 1.50 4.08
CA PHE A 187 5.69 0.62 4.20
C PHE A 187 6.03 -0.85 3.99
N SER A 188 7.04 -1.17 3.19
CA SER A 188 7.59 -2.53 3.07
C SER A 188 8.15 -3.02 4.41
N ILE A 189 8.97 -2.20 5.07
CA ILE A 189 9.53 -2.51 6.39
C ILE A 189 8.40 -2.67 7.42
N ARG A 190 7.41 -1.78 7.41
CA ARG A 190 6.25 -1.81 8.31
C ARG A 190 5.41 -3.07 8.14
N PHE A 191 5.16 -3.50 6.89
CA PHE A 191 4.44 -4.73 6.60
C PHE A 191 5.10 -5.93 7.29
N TYR A 192 6.41 -6.12 7.09
CA TYR A 192 7.13 -7.24 7.70
C TYR A 192 7.23 -7.13 9.23
N GLN A 193 7.32 -5.92 9.79
CA GLN A 193 7.24 -5.71 11.24
C GLN A 193 5.88 -6.16 11.81
N ILE A 194 4.77 -5.88 11.12
CA ILE A 194 3.43 -6.31 11.53
C ILE A 194 3.33 -7.84 11.50
N GLU A 195 3.77 -8.47 10.41
CA GLU A 195 3.75 -9.93 10.30
C GLU A 195 4.66 -10.61 11.33
N TYR A 196 5.85 -10.07 11.58
CA TYR A 196 6.76 -10.60 12.59
C TYR A 196 6.20 -10.48 14.02
N LYS A 197 5.51 -9.38 14.33
CA LYS A 197 4.82 -9.23 15.63
C LYS A 197 3.69 -10.25 15.80
N LYS A 198 2.95 -10.57 14.72
CA LYS A 198 1.91 -11.61 14.75
C LYS A 198 2.52 -12.99 15.02
N TYR A 199 3.62 -13.30 14.35
CA TYR A 199 4.39 -14.53 14.57
C TYR A 199 4.88 -14.66 16.01
N LYS A 200 5.50 -13.62 16.57
CA LYS A 200 5.93 -13.68 17.98
C LYS A 200 4.74 -13.86 18.93
N LYS A 201 3.60 -13.19 18.69
CA LYS A 201 2.41 -13.34 19.54
C LYS A 201 1.72 -14.70 19.43
N SER A 202 1.81 -15.42 18.31
CA SER A 202 1.19 -16.75 18.19
C SER A 202 1.97 -17.85 18.90
N ASN A 203 3.23 -17.59 19.22
CA ASN A 203 4.17 -18.57 19.78
C ASN A 203 4.45 -18.34 21.28
N PHE A 204 3.71 -17.43 21.91
CA PHE A 204 3.58 -17.25 23.37
C PHE A 204 2.12 -17.47 23.75
#